data_AF-A0A183DYA9-F1
#
_entry.id   AF-A0A183DYA9-F1
#
_cell.length_a   1.000
_cell.length_b   1.000
_cell.length_c   1.000
_cell.angle_alpha   90.00
_cell.angle_beta   90.00
_cell.angle_gamma   90.00
#
_symmetry.space_group_name_H-M   'P 1'
#
loop_
_entity.id
_entity.type
_entity.pdbx_description
1 polymer ?
#
loop_
_entity_poly.entity_id
_entity_poly.type
_entity_poly.pdbx_seq_one_letter_code
_entity_poly.pdbx_strand_id
1 'polypeptide(L)'
;MPQNVFYEVADQVGASYNPWLGVYEFDCSVLQTGGLPSMIFTIGEYEYIVPSTEYVIKLDLGGGYYVCVFGAAPMEAGGFGPTWILGDVFIRSYCNVYDVGSIRIGFADLLE
;
A
#
# COMPACT_ATOMS: atom_id res chain seq x y z
N MET A 1 -6.74 2.50 2.57
CA MET A 1 -6.35 2.86 3.95
C MET A 1 -7.15 4.08 4.39
N PRO A 2 -7.24 4.40 5.70
CA PRO A 2 -7.92 5.62 6.17
C PRO A 2 -7.42 6.87 5.45
N GLN A 3 -8.33 7.78 5.09
CA GLN A 3 -8.00 8.93 4.25
C GLN A 3 -6.90 9.83 4.84
N ASN A 4 -6.99 10.15 6.13
CA ASN A 4 -6.00 11.01 6.79
C ASN A 4 -4.59 10.42 6.71
N VAL A 5 -4.46 9.11 6.96
CA VAL A 5 -3.17 8.40 6.86
C VAL A 5 -2.66 8.38 5.44
N PHE A 6 -3.55 8.15 4.46
CA PHE A 6 -3.18 8.18 3.05
C PHE A 6 -2.62 9.55 2.65
N TYR A 7 -3.29 10.64 3.02
CA TYR A 7 -2.87 11.98 2.63
C TYR A 7 -1.55 12.40 3.32
N GLU A 8 -1.32 12.01 4.57
CA GLU A 8 -0.04 12.23 5.24
C GLU A 8 1.12 11.52 4.53
N VAL A 9 0.90 10.28 4.06
CA VAL A 9 1.92 9.55 3.28
C VAL A 9 2.10 10.17 1.89
N ALA A 10 1.01 10.54 1.23
CA ALA A 10 1.03 11.14 -0.10
C ALA A 10 1.78 12.48 -0.12
N ASP A 11 1.60 13.32 0.92
CA ASP A 11 2.25 14.62 1.03
C ASP A 11 3.79 14.52 1.16
N GLN A 12 4.29 13.48 1.84
CA GLN A 12 5.73 13.26 2.03
C GLN A 12 6.51 13.11 0.72
N VAL A 13 5.84 12.68 -0.35
CA VAL A 13 6.44 12.49 -1.68
C VAL A 13 5.90 13.48 -2.71
N GLY A 14 5.11 14.47 -2.27
CA GLY A 14 4.48 15.45 -3.14
C GLY A 14 3.51 14.82 -4.15
N ALA A 15 2.82 13.74 -3.77
CA ALA A 15 1.88 13.07 -4.66
C ALA A 15 0.68 13.96 -4.95
N SER A 16 0.21 13.93 -6.19
CA SER A 16 -0.95 14.70 -6.65
C SER A 16 -1.96 13.79 -7.33
N TYR A 17 -3.24 14.13 -7.23
CA TYR A 17 -4.30 13.34 -7.84
C TYR A 17 -4.32 13.54 -9.36
N ASN A 18 -4.21 12.46 -10.12
CA ASN A 18 -4.38 12.44 -11.57
C ASN A 18 -5.82 11.99 -11.92
N PRO A 19 -6.70 12.89 -12.40
CA PRO A 19 -8.10 12.54 -12.70
C PRO A 19 -8.26 11.56 -13.86
N TRP A 20 -7.28 11.46 -14.77
CA TRP A 20 -7.32 10.51 -15.89
C TRP A 20 -6.97 9.10 -15.48
N LEU A 21 -6.03 8.94 -14.55
CA LEU A 21 -5.67 7.63 -14.02
C LEU A 21 -6.53 7.23 -12.81
N GLY A 22 -7.20 8.20 -12.17
CA GLY A 22 -8.00 7.98 -10.96
C GLY A 22 -7.16 7.64 -9.73
N VAL A 23 -5.87 7.98 -9.72
CA VAL A 23 -4.89 7.63 -8.69
C VAL A 23 -4.05 8.84 -8.30
N TYR A 24 -3.41 8.77 -7.14
CA TYR A 24 -2.37 9.72 -6.77
C TYR A 24 -1.03 9.28 -7.35
N GLU A 25 -0.40 10.18 -8.09
CA GLU A 25 0.88 9.96 -8.73
C GLU A 25 1.97 10.90 -8.19
N PHE A 26 3.21 10.44 -8.25
CA PHE A 26 4.40 11.15 -7.81
C PHE A 26 5.61 10.78 -8.68
N ASP A 27 6.70 11.53 -8.50
CA ASP A 27 7.94 11.36 -9.25
C ASP A 27 8.66 10.04 -8.87
N CYS A 28 9.03 9.25 -9.88
CA CYS A 28 9.71 7.96 -9.68
C CYS A 28 11.18 8.06 -9.25
N SER A 29 11.75 9.26 -9.08
CA SER A 29 13.10 9.47 -8.56
C SER A 29 13.31 8.86 -7.18
N VAL A 30 12.25 8.67 -6.39
CA VAL A 30 12.31 7.95 -5.11
C VAL A 30 12.83 6.51 -5.25
N LEU A 31 12.63 5.87 -6.41
CA LEU A 31 13.16 4.54 -6.69
C LEU A 31 14.68 4.55 -6.89
N GLN A 32 15.27 5.70 -7.26
CA GLN A 32 16.72 5.86 -7.42
C GLN A 32 17.41 6.14 -6.08
N THR A 33 16.68 6.65 -5.09
CA THR A 33 17.20 6.96 -3.74
C THR A 33 17.03 5.81 -2.74
N GLY A 34 16.70 4.60 -3.22
CA GLY A 34 16.49 3.42 -2.38
C GLY A 34 15.02 3.13 -2.02
N GLY A 35 14.07 3.84 -2.63
CA GLY A 35 12.64 3.66 -2.39
C GLY A 35 12.12 4.48 -1.21
N LEU A 36 10.87 4.21 -0.85
CA LEU A 36 10.21 4.77 0.34
C LEU A 36 10.40 3.85 1.56
N PRO A 37 10.19 4.35 2.80
CA PRO A 37 10.28 3.51 4.00
C PRO A 37 9.28 2.36 4.01
N SER A 38 9.60 1.21 4.59
CA SER A 38 8.61 0.12 4.71
C SER A 38 7.38 0.56 5.51
N MET A 39 6.19 0.11 5.09
CA MET A 39 4.99 0.23 5.91
C MET A 39 5.01 -0.86 6.97
N ILE A 40 4.75 -0.51 8.23
CA ILE A 40 4.71 -1.46 9.34
C ILE A 40 3.27 -1.56 9.83
N PHE A 41 2.68 -2.75 9.71
CA PHE A 41 1.35 -3.04 10.20
C PHE A 41 1.45 -3.85 11.48
N THR A 42 0.98 -3.29 12.60
CA THR A 42 0.87 -4.04 13.86
C THR A 42 -0.50 -4.69 13.94
N ILE A 43 -0.55 -6.02 13.98
CA ILE A 43 -1.79 -6.80 14.12
C ILE A 43 -1.63 -7.73 15.33
N GLY A 44 -2.39 -7.45 16.40
CA GLY A 44 -2.17 -8.12 17.69
C GLY A 44 -0.81 -7.73 18.27
N GLU A 45 0.04 -8.72 18.52
CA GLU A 45 1.39 -8.55 19.07
C GLU A 45 2.49 -8.64 18.00
N TYR A 46 2.12 -8.82 16.73
CA TYR A 46 3.05 -9.04 15.63
C TYR A 46 3.15 -7.82 14.72
N GLU A 47 4.36 -7.55 14.24
CA GLU A 47 4.64 -6.55 13.21
C GLU A 47 4.80 -7.22 11.85
N TYR A 48 4.11 -6.68 10.86
CA TYR A 48 4.16 -7.10 9.46
C TYR A 48 4.75 -5.96 8.63
N ILE A 49 5.94 -6.19 8.09
CA ILE A 49 6.74 -5.20 7.35
C ILE A 49 6.49 -5.38 5.86
N VAL A 50 5.92 -4.36 5.22
CA VAL A 50 5.69 -4.31 3.78
C VAL A 50 6.71 -3.36 3.16
N PRO A 51 7.68 -3.85 2.38
CA PRO A 51 8.70 -3.02 1.75
C PRO A 51 8.10 -2.12 0.66
N SER A 52 8.79 -1.02 0.33
CA SER A 52 8.30 -0.09 -0.70
C SER A 52 8.17 -0.69 -2.10
N THR A 53 8.92 -1.76 -2.40
CA THR A 53 8.77 -2.52 -3.63
C THR A 53 7.38 -3.13 -3.81
N GLU A 54 6.65 -3.37 -2.72
CA GLU A 54 5.31 -3.95 -2.78
C GLU A 54 4.21 -2.90 -2.98
N TYR A 55 4.44 -1.64 -2.58
CA TYR A 55 3.40 -0.61 -2.59
C TYR A 55 3.73 0.61 -3.46
N VAL A 56 4.94 0.75 -3.99
CA VAL A 56 5.30 1.76 -5.00
C VAL A 56 5.29 1.11 -6.38
N ILE A 57 4.34 1.53 -7.21
CA ILE A 57 4.13 0.96 -8.54
C ILE A 57 4.59 1.97 -9.58
N LYS A 58 5.60 1.60 -10.38
CA LYS A 58 6.03 2.37 -11.54
C LYS A 58 5.14 2.04 -12.74
N LEU A 59 4.28 2.97 -13.13
CA LEU A 59 3.44 2.84 -14.32
C LEU A 59 4.16 3.38 -15.55
N ASP A 60 4.16 2.60 -16.63
CA ASP A 60 4.59 3.03 -17.96
C ASP A 60 3.37 3.54 -18.72
N LEU A 61 3.36 4.83 -19.05
CA LEU A 61 2.29 5.49 -19.78
C LEU A 61 2.59 5.59 -21.29
N GLY A 62 3.67 4.97 -21.74
CA GLY A 62 4.13 4.98 -23.12
C GLY A 62 5.03 6.16 -23.47
N GLY A 63 5.74 6.06 -24.58
CA GLY A 63 6.60 7.14 -25.08
C GLY A 63 7.79 7.48 -24.18
N GLY A 64 8.16 6.58 -23.25
CA GLY A 64 9.22 6.82 -22.26
C GLY A 64 8.77 7.64 -21.05
N TYR A 65 7.47 7.90 -20.89
CA TYR A 65 6.91 8.59 -19.76
C TYR A 65 6.47 7.60 -18.68
N TYR A 66 6.95 7.80 -17.45
CA TYR A 66 6.62 6.97 -16.30
C TYR A 66 6.17 7.84 -15.14
N VAL A 67 5.21 7.33 -14.38
CA VAL A 67 4.78 7.90 -13.11
C VAL A 67 4.78 6.82 -12.04
N CYS A 68 4.97 7.22 -10.78
CA CYS A 68 4.87 6.30 -9.67
C CYS A 68 3.56 6.54 -8.95
N VAL A 69 2.89 5.46 -8.56
CA VAL A 69 1.62 5.50 -7.84
C VAL A 69 1.71 4.61 -6.62
N PHE A 70 0.84 4.85 -5.64
CA PHE A 70 0.69 3.95 -4.51
C PHE A 70 -0.20 2.77 -4.89
N GLY A 71 0.19 1.56 -4.47
CA GLY A 71 -0.68 0.37 -4.43
C GLY A 71 -1.75 0.44 -3.33
N ALA A 72 -2.07 1.65 -2.87
CA ALA A 72 -3.05 1.94 -1.84
C ALA A 72 -3.87 3.16 -2.25
N ALA A 73 -5.09 3.24 -1.72
CA ALA A 73 -6.01 4.33 -1.99
C ALA A 73 -6.64 4.87 -0.69
N PRO A 74 -7.03 6.16 -0.66
CA PRO A 74 -7.78 6.74 0.44
C PRO A 74 -9.19 6.14 0.46
N MET A 75 -9.66 5.76 1.65
CA MET A 75 -11.01 5.22 1.83
C MET A 75 -11.67 5.81 3.07
N GLU A 76 -12.93 6.22 2.92
CA GLU A 76 -13.83 6.56 4.03
C GLU A 76 -14.60 5.31 4.46
N ALA A 77 -14.53 4.99 5.74
CA ALA A 77 -15.46 4.04 6.31
C ALA A 77 -16.78 4.76 6.55
N GLY A 78 -17.88 4.27 6.00
CA GLY A 78 -19.23 4.86 6.13
C GLY A 78 -19.84 4.85 7.53
N GLY A 79 -19.06 5.08 8.59
CA GLY A 79 -19.53 5.28 9.97
C GLY A 79 -18.86 4.45 11.06
N PHE A 80 -18.03 3.44 10.70
CA PHE A 80 -17.43 2.51 11.68
C PHE A 80 -15.90 2.63 11.75
N GLY A 81 -15.40 3.78 12.25
CA GLY A 81 -13.99 3.99 12.55
C GLY A 81 -13.04 3.92 11.34
N PRO A 82 -11.72 4.10 11.53
CA PRO A 82 -10.77 3.97 10.43
C PRO A 82 -10.75 2.52 9.93
N THR A 83 -11.22 2.30 8.70
CA THR A 83 -11.22 0.96 8.10
C THR A 83 -9.98 0.79 7.22
N TRP A 84 -9.17 -0.21 7.55
CA TRP A 84 -8.09 -0.70 6.71
C TRP A 84 -8.60 -1.84 5.84
N ILE A 85 -8.27 -1.78 4.55
CA ILE A 85 -8.36 -2.94 3.66
C ILE A 85 -6.92 -3.33 3.35
N LEU A 86 -6.52 -4.50 3.85
CA LEU A 86 -5.22 -5.11 3.55
C LEU A 86 -5.38 -5.93 2.27
N GLY A 87 -5.23 -5.26 1.12
CA GLY A 87 -5.42 -5.82 -0.21
C GLY A 87 -4.15 -6.42 -0.81
N ASP A 88 -4.04 -6.35 -2.14
CA ASP A 88 -2.99 -7.00 -2.93
C ASP A 88 -1.57 -6.74 -2.44
N VAL A 89 -1.28 -5.51 -1.99
CA VAL A 89 0.02 -5.16 -1.41
C VAL A 89 0.37 -6.06 -0.23
N PHE A 90 -0.54 -6.21 0.73
CA PHE A 90 -0.32 -7.03 1.92
C PHE A 90 -0.39 -8.53 1.59
N ILE A 91 -1.32 -8.92 0.72
CA ILE A 91 -1.52 -10.31 0.29
C ILE A 91 -0.29 -10.84 -0.48
N ARG A 92 0.41 -9.99 -1.24
CA ARG A 92 1.68 -10.37 -1.87
C ARG A 92 2.83 -10.49 -0.87
N SER A 93 2.85 -9.70 0.19
CA SER A 93 3.93 -9.75 1.19
C SER A 93 3.83 -10.96 2.12
N TYR A 94 2.63 -11.52 2.34
CA TYR A 94 2.39 -12.57 3.32
C TYR A 94 1.45 -13.65 2.80
N CYS A 95 1.72 -14.91 3.16
CA CYS A 95 0.75 -15.97 2.98
C CYS A 95 -0.42 -15.76 3.94
N ASN A 96 -1.64 -15.73 3.40
CA ASN A 96 -2.87 -15.52 4.17
C ASN A 96 -3.62 -16.86 4.33
N VAL A 97 -3.82 -17.30 5.57
CA VAL A 97 -4.53 -18.54 5.90
C VAL A 97 -5.90 -18.19 6.46
N TYR A 98 -6.96 -18.55 5.73
CA TYR A 98 -8.34 -18.31 6.14
C TYR A 98 -8.92 -19.58 6.78
N ASP A 99 -8.88 -19.66 8.11
CA ASP A 99 -9.43 -20.77 8.88
C ASP A 99 -10.87 -20.42 9.33
N VAL A 100 -11.82 -20.69 8.45
CA VAL A 100 -13.24 -20.40 8.66
C VAL A 100 -13.81 -21.22 9.83
N GLY A 101 -13.37 -22.46 10.01
CA GLY A 101 -13.84 -23.35 11.08
C GLY A 101 -13.49 -22.82 12.47
N SER A 102 -12.34 -22.17 12.61
CA SER A 102 -11.90 -21.53 13.85
C SER A 102 -12.12 -20.02 13.89
N ILE A 103 -12.78 -19.43 12.87
CA ILE A 103 -13.08 -18.00 12.75
C ILE A 103 -11.81 -17.13 12.94
N ARG A 104 -10.73 -17.47 12.23
CA ARG A 104 -9.46 -16.73 12.32
C ARG A 104 -8.76 -16.60 10.98
N ILE A 105 -7.90 -15.59 10.90
CA ILE A 105 -6.97 -15.39 9.79
C ILE A 105 -5.56 -15.49 10.38
N GLY A 106 -4.71 -16.26 9.72
CA GLY A 106 -3.28 -16.36 10.02
C GLY A 106 -2.45 -15.73 8.91
N PHE A 107 -1.28 -15.23 9.28
CA PHE A 107 -0.30 -14.67 8.36
C PHE A 107 1.03 -15.38 8.56
N ALA A 108 1.71 -15.72 7.48
CA ALA A 108 3.04 -16.31 7.49
C ALA A 108 3.94 -15.65 6.45
N ASP A 109 5.24 -15.66 6.69
CA ASP A 109 6.23 -15.20 5.71
C ASP A 109 6.14 -16.03 4.43
N LEU A 110 6.48 -15.42 3.30
CA LEU A 110 6.68 -16.15 2.06
C LEU A 110 7.90 -17.08 2.21
N LEU A 111 7.80 -18.31 1.68
CA LEU A 111 8.95 -19.19 1.59
C LEU A 111 9.92 -18.62 0.55
N GLU A 112 11.14 -18.29 0.97
CA GLU A 112 12.27 -18.05 0.06
C GLU A 112 12.77 -19.35 -0.58
#